data_AF-A0A944BZS3-F1
#
_entry.id   AF-A0A944BZS3-F1
#
_cell.length_a   1.000
_cell.length_b   1.000
_cell.length_c   1.000
_cell.angle_alpha   90.00
_cell.angle_beta   90.00
_cell.angle_gamma   90.00
#
_symmetry.space_group_name_H-M   'P 1'
#
loop_
_entity.id
_entity.type
_entity.pdbx_description
1 polymer ?
#
loop_
_entity_poly.entity_id
_entity_poly.type
_entity_poly.pdbx_seq_one_letter_code
_entity_poly.pdbx_strand_id
1 'polypeptide(L)' 'MFVMNYKSTRDVKVNVSSAYAISQGLSAEGGLFVPDHLPKLSEEK' A
#
# COMPACT_ATOMS: atom_id res chain seq x y z
N MET A 1 10.30 5.91 12.75
CA MET A 1 10.27 5.25 11.43
C MET A 1 8.81 5.17 11.02
N PHE A 2 8.38 5.97 10.03
CA PHE A 2 7.02 5.86 9.50
C PHE A 2 7.01 4.71 8.50
N VAL A 3 6.24 3.65 8.80
CA VAL A 3 6.08 2.51 7.89
C VAL A 3 4.76 2.68 7.15
N MET A 4 4.82 2.68 5.82
CA MET A 4 3.66 2.76 4.94
C MET A 4 3.00 1.38 4.78
N ASN A 5 1.67 1.34 4.86
CA ASN A 5 0.90 0.13 4.55
C ASN A 5 0.22 0.25 3.19
N TYR A 6 -0.27 -0.87 2.69
CA TYR A 6 -0.93 -1.01 1.40
C TYR A 6 -2.37 -1.50 1.60
N LYS A 7 -3.28 -0.95 0.78
CA LYS A 7 -4.71 -1.28 0.73
C LYS A 7 -5.06 -1.90 -0.60
N SER A 8 -6.21 -2.57 -0.68
CA SER A 8 -6.74 -3.01 -1.95
C SER A 8 -7.56 -1.93 -2.64
N THR A 9 -7.49 -1.87 -3.97
CA THR A 9 -8.39 -1.05 -4.81
C THR A 9 -9.85 -1.49 -4.75
N ARG A 10 -10.15 -2.69 -4.23
CA ARG A 10 -11.51 -3.23 -4.11
C ARG A 10 -12.03 -3.31 -2.68
N ASP A 11 -11.14 -3.38 -1.70
CA ASP A 11 -11.49 -3.35 -0.28
C ASP A 11 -10.51 -2.49 0.51
N VAL A 12 -10.98 -1.32 0.94
CA VAL A 12 -10.21 -0.34 1.72
C VAL A 12 -9.96 -0.76 3.16
N LYS A 13 -10.62 -1.82 3.64
CA LYS A 13 -10.38 -2.41 4.97
C LYS A 13 -9.10 -3.25 4.98
N VAL A 14 -8.67 -3.74 3.82
CA VAL A 14 -7.38 -4.41 3.68
C VAL A 14 -6.28 -3.42 4.01
N ASN A 15 -5.38 -3.80 4.91
CA ASN A 15 -4.27 -2.97 5.36
C ASN A 15 -3.08 -3.88 5.71
N VAL A 16 -2.11 -3.96 4.81
CA VAL A 16 -0.99 -4.91 4.90
C VAL A 16 0.34 -4.21 4.75
N SER A 17 1.42 -4.82 5.24
CA SER A 17 2.76 -4.27 5.05
C SER A 17 3.19 -4.32 3.58
N SER A 18 4.16 -3.49 3.21
CA SER A 18 4.73 -3.49 1.85
C SER A 18 5.32 -4.86 1.49
N ALA A 19 5.99 -5.52 2.45
CA ALA A 19 6.57 -6.85 2.24
C ALA A 19 5.50 -7.89 1.88
N TYR A 20 4.36 -7.89 2.57
CA TYR A 20 3.26 -8.79 2.27
C TYR A 20 2.63 -8.49 0.91
N ALA A 21 2.36 -7.21 0.62
CA ALA A 21 1.76 -6.80 -0.66
C ALA A 21 2.61 -7.25 -1.85
N ILE A 22 3.94 -7.13 -1.76
CA ILE A 22 4.88 -7.57 -2.79
C ILE A 22 4.90 -9.09 -2.92
N SER A 23 5.01 -9.82 -1.80
CA SER A 23 5.06 -11.29 -1.86
C SER A 23 3.76 -11.92 -2.37
N GLN A 24 2.62 -11.29 -2.08
CA GLN A 24 1.30 -11.78 -2.47
C GLN A 24 0.92 -11.36 -3.90
N GLY A 25 1.36 -10.19 -4.37
CA GLY A 25 1.06 -9.63 -5.69
C GLY A 25 -0.35 -9.03 -5.81
N LEU A 26 -1.39 -9.86 -5.67
CA LEU A 26 -2.80 -9.43 -5.76
C LEU A 26 -3.53 -9.66 -4.44
N SER A 27 -4.46 -8.77 -4.11
CA SER A 27 -5.33 -8.98 -2.95
C SER A 27 -6.25 -10.19 -3.16
N ALA A 28 -6.71 -10.80 -2.07
CA ALA A 28 -7.47 -12.07 -2.11
C ALA A 28 -8.78 -11.95 -2.92
N GLU A 29 -9.39 -10.77 -2.96
CA GLU A 29 -10.58 -10.44 -3.73
C GLU A 29 -10.27 -9.96 -5.18
N GLY A 30 -9.02 -10.09 -5.61
CA GLY A 30 -8.54 -9.77 -6.95
C GLY A 30 -8.31 -8.28 -7.20
N GLY A 31 -8.25 -7.46 -6.15
CA GLY A 31 -7.84 -6.06 -6.22
C GLY A 31 -6.31 -5.89 -6.28
N LEU A 32 -5.86 -4.71 -6.68
CA LEU A 32 -4.44 -4.33 -6.67
C LEU A 32 -4.08 -3.70 -5.32
N PHE A 33 -2.87 -3.97 -4.82
CA PHE A 33 -2.35 -3.27 -3.66
C PHE A 33 -1.84 -1.86 -4.04
N VAL A 34 -2.30 -0.84 -3.31
CA VAL A 34 -1.88 0.56 -3.45
C VAL A 34 -1.51 1.14 -2.09
N PRO A 35 -0.56 2.07 -2.00
CA PRO A 35 -0.15 2.65 -0.71
C PRO A 35 -1.31 3.40 -0.06
N ASP A 36 -1.38 3.37 1.27
CA ASP A 36 -2.42 4.06 2.04
C ASP A 36 -2.38 5.59 1.89
N HIS A 37 -1.22 6.15 1.55
CA HIS A 37 -1.04 7.54 1.13
C HIS A 37 0.15 7.67 0.16
N LEU A 38 0.11 8.68 -0.71
CA LEU A 38 1.27 9.01 -1.54
C LEU A 38 2.30 9.77 -0.68
N PRO A 39 3.58 9.38 -0.71
CA PRO A 39 4.62 10.10 0.01
C PRO A 39 4.81 11.46 -0.66
N LYS A 40 4.94 12.51 0.15
CA LYS A 40 5.24 13.86 -0.33
C LYS A 40 6.75 14.07 -0.29
N LEU A 41 7.32 14.46 -1.42
CA LEU A 41 8.69 14.94 -1.47
C LEU A 41 8.71 16.38 -0.97
N SER A 42 9.66 16.71 -0.09
CA SER A 42 9.98 18.11 0.18
C SER A 42 10.77 18.67 -1.01
N GLU A 43 10.50 19.91 -1.40
CA GLU A 43 11.42 20.63 -2.29
C GLU A 43 12.77 20.77 -1.57
N GLU A 44 13.83 20.27 -2.17
CA GLU A 44 15.19 20.56 -1.76
C GLU A 44 15.49 21.99 -2.25
N LYS A 45 15.77 22.90 -1.30
CA LYS A 45 16.15 24.28 -1.62
C LYS A 45 17.65 24.41 -1.73
#